data_AF-A0A2H0H3X3-F1
#
_entry.id   AF-A0A2H0H3X3-F1
#
_cell.length_a   1.000
_cell.length_b   1.000
_cell.length_c   1.000
_cell.angle_alpha   90.00
_cell.angle_beta   90.00
_cell.angle_gamma   90.00
#
_symmetry.space_group_name_H-M   'P 1'
#
loop_
_entity.id
_entity.type
_entity.pdbx_description
1 polymer ?
#
loop_
_entity_poly.entity_id
_entity_poly.type
_entity_poly.pdbx_seq_one_letter_code
_entity_poly.pdbx_strand_id
1 'polypeptide(L)'
;QNNIFDIVETRDGGFFFATKAEEVQGMVQGTHHGSGDVWAVKLTPEMEIEWQKLYGGSGYDYGNRGVLELEDGYIFLGLTESDNGDVSGLHPNEDNYPDIWVVRIDTIGNIMWQKCLGGSSYDYSMAGLYPTQDGGFMVVAETTSEDGDVEGFHHYYWMGLPSYDIWMTKLSAEGELEWSQCYGSYVQDRPAYNVIQKDDDNWIIAATAPTFSENDSLVRGDVQCEGHGDYDFWLFNLKNCANYQPATPQAPTGPDTLCHTTDTTSVYTLAPAAGAWGYTWQLQPEEAGTLAQDSLTATITWNTGYQGEVQIYAASYNDCGQSAYSEVKTTYVYTCVG
;
A
#
# COMPACT_ATOMS: atom_id res chain seq x y z
N GLN A 1 -8.87 26.23 12.17
CA GLN A 1 -9.80 25.62 11.18
C GLN A 1 -8.91 25.19 10.02
N ASN A 2 -8.42 23.96 9.92
CA ASN A 2 -8.99 22.66 10.27
C ASN A 2 -8.41 22.07 11.57
N ASN A 3 -9.32 21.64 12.45
CA ASN A 3 -9.00 21.07 13.76
C ASN A 3 -9.04 19.55 13.62
N ILE A 4 -8.05 18.97 12.96
CA ILE A 4 -7.95 17.52 12.84
C ILE A 4 -7.18 17.04 14.06
N PHE A 5 -7.87 16.35 14.96
CA PHE A 5 -7.32 15.86 16.22
C PHE A 5 -7.71 14.41 16.43
N ASP A 6 -6.80 13.66 17.03
CA ASP A 6 -6.99 12.26 17.40
C ASP A 6 -6.67 12.05 18.88
N ILE A 7 -7.29 11.03 19.47
CA ILE A 7 -7.11 10.67 20.88
C ILE A 7 -7.22 9.15 21.01
N VAL A 8 -6.34 8.59 21.83
CA VAL A 8 -6.34 7.15 22.13
C VAL A 8 -6.63 6.93 23.61
N GLU A 9 -7.51 5.98 23.91
CA GLU A 9 -7.62 5.41 25.26
C GLU A 9 -6.42 4.49 25.50
N THR A 10 -5.71 4.70 26.59
CA THR A 10 -4.48 3.97 26.89
C THR A 10 -4.77 2.69 27.69
N ARG A 11 -3.85 1.71 27.65
CA ARG A 11 -4.02 0.39 28.32
C ARG A 11 -4.26 0.47 29.82
N ASP A 12 -3.82 1.55 30.46
CA ASP A 12 -4.05 1.86 31.88
C ASP A 12 -5.44 2.48 32.15
N GLY A 13 -6.27 2.68 31.12
CA GLY A 13 -7.58 3.32 31.17
C GLY A 13 -7.55 4.85 31.07
N GLY A 14 -6.36 5.45 30.89
CA GLY A 14 -6.17 6.87 30.65
C GLY A 14 -6.38 7.27 29.19
N PHE A 15 -5.88 8.45 28.82
CA PHE A 15 -5.98 8.95 27.44
C PHE A 15 -4.71 9.67 27.01
N PHE A 16 -4.34 9.53 25.75
CA PHE A 16 -3.24 10.29 25.15
C PHE A 16 -3.70 11.00 23.86
N PHE A 17 -3.28 12.26 23.71
CA PHE A 17 -3.51 13.03 22.49
C PHE A 17 -2.35 13.99 22.21
N ALA A 18 -2.21 14.36 20.93
CA ALA A 18 -1.31 15.40 20.46
C ALA A 18 -2.12 16.45 19.68
N THR A 19 -2.02 17.72 20.05
CA THR A 19 -2.80 18.82 19.48
C THR A 19 -1.93 20.04 19.23
N LYS A 20 -2.54 21.21 19.05
CA LYS A 20 -1.86 22.49 18.82
C LYS A 20 -1.86 23.34 20.09
N ALA A 21 -0.73 23.97 20.42
CA ALA A 21 -0.66 25.10 21.33
C ALA A 21 0.10 26.26 20.68
N GLU A 22 -0.56 27.41 20.52
CA GLU A 22 0.08 28.65 20.01
C GLU A 22 0.64 29.53 21.14
N GLU A 23 0.24 29.24 22.39
CA GLU A 23 0.59 30.03 23.56
C GLU A 23 0.64 29.17 24.82
N VAL A 24 1.49 29.53 25.79
CA VAL A 24 1.53 28.92 27.12
C VAL A 24 0.58 29.67 28.06
N GLN A 25 -0.70 29.31 28.00
CA GLN A 25 -1.75 29.88 28.86
C GLN A 25 -2.74 28.81 29.35
N GLY A 26 -3.45 29.11 30.45
CA GLY A 26 -4.46 28.22 31.00
C GLY A 26 -3.86 26.91 31.52
N MET A 27 -4.24 25.79 30.90
CA MET A 27 -3.75 24.44 31.27
C MET A 27 -2.43 24.07 30.59
N VAL A 28 -2.02 24.80 29.55
CA VAL A 28 -0.79 24.52 28.80
C VAL A 28 0.42 24.96 29.62
N GLN A 29 1.37 24.04 29.81
CA GLN A 29 2.62 24.26 30.54
C GLN A 29 3.79 23.70 29.74
N GLY A 30 4.92 24.41 29.72
CA GLY A 30 6.13 23.95 29.04
C GLY A 30 6.97 25.11 28.49
N THR A 31 7.96 24.77 27.66
CA THR A 31 8.74 25.72 26.87
C THR A 31 8.13 25.81 25.49
N HIS A 32 7.80 27.02 25.05
CA HIS A 32 7.26 27.30 23.72
C HIS A 32 8.41 27.63 22.76
N HIS A 33 8.43 27.02 21.58
CA HIS A 33 9.58 27.09 20.67
C HIS A 33 9.39 28.06 19.50
N GLY A 34 8.14 28.37 19.12
CA GLY A 34 7.89 29.14 17.90
C GLY A 34 6.55 29.83 17.83
N SER A 35 5.89 29.68 16.67
CA SER A 35 4.57 30.26 16.37
C SER A 35 3.43 29.35 16.81
N GLY A 36 3.71 28.06 16.97
CA GLY A 36 2.89 27.10 17.67
C GLY A 36 3.63 25.77 17.75
N ASP A 37 3.35 25.01 18.80
CA ASP A 37 3.99 23.74 19.09
C ASP A 37 2.94 22.61 19.14
N VAL A 38 3.39 21.38 18.95
CA VAL A 38 2.60 20.19 19.27
C VAL A 38 2.44 20.10 20.79
N TRP A 39 1.21 20.15 21.28
CA TRP A 39 0.90 19.91 22.69
C TRP A 39 0.47 18.47 22.89
N ALA A 40 1.36 17.66 23.45
CA ALA A 40 1.10 16.27 23.79
C ALA A 40 0.74 16.13 25.27
N VAL A 41 -0.33 15.40 25.55
CA VAL A 41 -0.89 15.27 26.90
C VAL A 41 -1.28 13.83 27.17
N LYS A 42 -0.79 13.30 28.30
CA LYS A 42 -1.27 12.04 28.90
C LYS A 42 -2.16 12.36 30.09
N LEU A 43 -3.34 11.74 30.10
CA LEU A 43 -4.33 11.82 31.16
C LEU A 43 -4.46 10.49 31.91
N THR A 44 -4.81 10.57 33.19
CA THR A 44 -5.27 9.44 34.01
C THR A 44 -6.69 9.00 33.59
N PRO A 45 -7.18 7.81 34.05
CA PRO A 45 -8.59 7.42 33.89
C PRO A 45 -9.58 8.43 34.49
N GLU A 46 -9.16 9.18 35.50
CA GLU A 46 -9.94 10.25 36.15
C GLU A 46 -9.87 11.61 35.43
N MET A 47 -9.21 11.67 34.26
CA MET A 47 -9.01 12.87 33.44
C MET A 47 -8.11 13.94 34.09
N GLU A 48 -7.17 13.52 34.94
CA GLU A 48 -6.11 14.38 35.46
C GLU A 48 -4.88 14.33 34.55
N ILE A 49 -4.15 15.44 34.39
CA ILE A 49 -2.91 15.46 33.59
C ILE A 49 -1.81 14.71 34.34
N GLU A 50 -1.35 13.58 33.79
CA GLU A 50 -0.16 12.88 34.28
C GLU A 50 1.11 13.61 33.85
N TRP A 51 1.19 13.95 32.57
CA TRP A 51 2.24 14.79 32.02
C TRP A 51 1.75 15.50 30.75
N GLN A 52 2.41 16.62 30.44
CA GLN A 52 2.21 17.35 29.20
C GLN A 52 3.55 17.91 28.71
N LYS A 53 3.72 18.00 27.39
CA LYS A 53 4.91 18.58 26.75
C LYS A 53 4.53 19.35 25.49
N LEU A 54 5.37 20.32 25.17
CA LEU A 54 5.36 21.05 23.91
C LEU A 54 6.55 20.56 23.09
N TYR A 55 6.29 20.16 21.85
CA TYR A 55 7.32 19.76 20.89
C TYR A 55 7.25 20.62 19.64
N GLY A 56 8.41 21.03 19.12
CA GLY A 56 8.46 21.81 17.89
C GLY A 56 9.78 22.57 17.72
N GLY A 57 9.75 23.54 16.84
CA GLY A 57 10.83 24.45 16.52
C GLY A 57 10.34 25.88 16.42
N SER A 58 11.03 26.70 15.64
CA SER A 58 10.72 28.13 15.51
C SER A 58 9.49 28.45 14.66
N GLY A 59 9.02 27.49 13.85
CA GLY A 59 7.93 27.62 12.89
C GLY A 59 6.54 27.37 13.51
N TYR A 60 5.60 26.95 12.66
CA TYR A 60 4.32 26.38 13.10
C TYR A 60 4.41 24.85 13.13
N ASP A 61 4.26 24.29 14.32
CA ASP A 61 4.23 22.85 14.57
C ASP A 61 2.94 22.50 15.30
N TYR A 62 2.20 21.49 14.84
CA TYR A 62 0.93 21.13 15.48
C TYR A 62 0.53 19.68 15.26
N GLY A 63 -0.08 19.07 16.28
CA GLY A 63 -0.60 17.71 16.21
C GLY A 63 -1.68 17.57 15.14
N ASN A 64 -1.71 16.40 14.50
CA ASN A 64 -2.65 16.04 13.44
C ASN A 64 -3.30 14.69 13.77
N ARG A 65 -4.02 14.10 12.81
CA ARG A 65 -4.63 12.78 12.95
C ARG A 65 -3.59 11.69 12.99
N GLY A 66 -3.76 10.72 13.88
CA GLY A 66 -2.84 9.62 14.04
C GLY A 66 -2.12 9.73 15.36
N VAL A 67 -2.69 9.08 16.37
CA VAL A 67 -2.08 8.88 17.68
C VAL A 67 -2.22 7.42 18.05
N LEU A 68 -1.11 6.76 18.40
CA LEU A 68 -1.10 5.35 18.82
C LEU A 68 -0.35 5.19 20.13
N GLU A 69 -0.84 4.28 20.97
CA GLU A 69 -0.08 3.75 22.09
C GLU A 69 0.74 2.54 21.64
N LEU A 70 2.03 2.53 21.99
CA LEU A 70 2.98 1.46 21.74
C LEU A 70 3.34 0.75 23.05
N GLU A 71 4.09 -0.34 23.01
CA GLU A 71 4.52 -1.03 24.24
C GLU A 71 5.48 -0.18 25.09
N ASP A 72 6.27 0.68 24.44
CA ASP A 72 7.31 1.49 25.06
C ASP A 72 7.03 3.00 25.06
N GLY A 73 5.83 3.41 24.66
CA GLY A 73 5.42 4.81 24.66
C GLY A 73 4.30 5.11 23.68
N TYR A 74 4.47 6.18 22.92
CA TYR A 74 3.45 6.68 21.99
C TYR A 74 4.07 7.09 20.66
N ILE A 75 3.27 7.11 19.62
CA ILE A 75 3.64 7.72 18.34
C ILE A 75 2.49 8.61 17.88
N PHE A 76 2.81 9.77 17.34
CA PHE A 76 1.82 10.70 16.82
C PHE A 76 2.29 11.38 15.53
N LEU A 77 1.32 11.87 14.76
CA LEU A 77 1.55 12.74 13.62
C LEU A 77 1.37 14.21 14.01
N GLY A 78 2.21 15.05 13.43
CA GLY A 78 2.05 16.49 13.38
C GLY A 78 2.27 17.03 11.97
N LEU A 79 2.17 18.34 11.84
CA LEU A 79 2.67 19.09 10.69
C LEU A 79 3.70 20.09 11.19
N THR A 80 4.79 20.26 10.45
CA THR A 80 5.92 21.09 10.86
C THR A 80 6.37 22.00 9.73
N GLU A 81 6.54 23.28 10.05
CA GLU A 81 7.27 24.26 9.21
C GLU A 81 8.69 24.49 9.76
N SER A 82 9.15 23.66 10.69
CA SER A 82 10.40 23.79 11.42
C SER A 82 11.46 22.77 10.99
N ASP A 83 12.73 23.19 10.99
CA ASP A 83 13.93 22.32 10.84
C ASP A 83 14.92 22.54 12.00
N ASN A 84 14.39 22.86 13.18
CA ASN A 84 15.16 23.11 14.40
C ASN A 84 14.36 22.76 15.66
N GLY A 85 14.99 22.96 16.82
CA GLY A 85 14.39 22.58 18.10
C GLY A 85 14.35 21.07 18.24
N ASP A 86 13.14 20.52 18.36
CA ASP A 86 12.89 19.08 18.36
C ASP A 86 12.81 18.48 16.94
N VAL A 87 12.66 19.32 15.92
CA VAL A 87 12.44 18.90 14.53
C VAL A 87 13.75 18.90 13.76
N SER A 88 13.91 17.93 12.87
CA SER A 88 14.96 17.92 11.84
C SER A 88 14.54 17.11 10.62
N GLY A 89 15.02 17.51 9.44
CA GLY A 89 14.77 16.82 8.18
C GLY A 89 13.63 17.41 7.37
N LEU A 90 13.21 18.66 7.64
CA LEU A 90 12.20 19.35 6.82
C LEU A 90 12.67 19.47 5.38
N HIS A 91 11.79 19.17 4.43
CA HIS A 91 12.07 19.30 3.01
C HIS A 91 12.14 20.79 2.61
N PRO A 92 13.23 21.23 1.94
CA PRO A 92 13.38 22.62 1.55
C PRO A 92 12.32 23.06 0.54
N ASN A 93 11.65 24.18 0.81
CA ASN A 93 10.71 24.80 -0.12
C ASN A 93 10.73 26.34 0.01
N GLU A 94 10.21 27.04 -1.01
CA GLU A 94 10.27 28.51 -1.07
C GLU A 94 9.13 29.22 -0.30
N ASP A 95 8.06 28.48 0.04
CA ASP A 95 6.78 29.01 0.53
C ASP A 95 6.46 28.61 1.99
N ASN A 96 7.38 27.97 2.70
CA ASN A 96 7.22 27.35 4.03
C ASN A 96 6.04 26.35 4.09
N TYR A 97 5.88 25.51 3.07
CA TYR A 97 4.95 24.39 3.13
C TYR A 97 5.39 23.39 4.21
N PRO A 98 4.45 22.87 5.03
CA PRO A 98 4.77 21.95 6.10
C PRO A 98 4.93 20.52 5.59
N ASP A 99 5.85 19.79 6.21
CA ASP A 99 5.93 18.33 6.11
C ASP A 99 5.03 17.66 7.16
N ILE A 100 4.69 16.39 6.92
CA ILE A 100 4.15 15.51 7.94
C ILE A 100 5.27 15.16 8.92
N TRP A 101 5.05 15.44 10.20
CA TRP A 101 6.00 15.13 11.25
C TRP A 101 5.58 13.88 12.02
N VAL A 102 6.36 12.80 11.92
CA VAL A 102 6.14 11.56 12.67
C VAL A 102 7.02 11.58 13.91
N VAL A 103 6.44 11.44 15.10
CA VAL A 103 7.18 11.52 16.36
C VAL A 103 6.87 10.32 17.23
N ARG A 104 7.89 9.51 17.53
CA ARG A 104 7.82 8.45 18.54
C ARG A 104 8.43 8.95 19.84
N ILE A 105 7.68 8.81 20.93
CA ILE A 105 8.07 9.23 22.27
C ILE A 105 8.00 8.05 23.24
N ASP A 106 8.80 8.09 24.30
CA ASP A 106 8.71 7.12 25.38
C ASP A 106 7.48 7.39 26.29
N THR A 107 7.24 6.50 27.26
CA THR A 107 6.11 6.60 28.22
C THR A 107 6.06 7.89 29.05
N ILE A 108 7.16 8.66 29.12
CA ILE A 108 7.24 9.93 29.86
C ILE A 108 7.44 11.14 28.91
N GLY A 109 7.26 10.92 27.62
CA GLY A 109 7.30 11.96 26.59
C GLY A 109 8.70 12.41 26.17
N ASN A 110 9.74 11.58 26.25
CA ASN A 110 11.00 11.92 25.58
C ASN A 110 10.97 11.41 24.14
N ILE A 111 11.42 12.22 23.19
CA ILE A 111 11.52 11.81 21.79
C ILE A 111 12.53 10.68 21.69
N MET A 112 12.07 9.54 21.16
CA MET A 112 12.89 8.38 20.84
C MET A 112 13.46 8.53 19.43
N TRP A 113 12.59 8.87 18.48
CA TRP A 113 12.95 9.27 17.12
C TRP A 113 11.84 10.16 16.54
N GLN A 114 12.22 10.93 15.54
CA GLN A 114 11.28 11.74 14.77
C GLN A 114 11.69 11.75 13.29
N LYS A 115 10.74 11.97 12.39
CA LYS A 115 10.98 12.08 10.95
C LYS A 115 9.99 13.04 10.29
N CYS A 116 10.48 13.93 9.44
CA CYS A 116 9.65 14.65 8.48
C CYS A 116 9.45 13.78 7.24
N LEU A 117 8.21 13.73 6.75
CA LEU A 117 7.80 13.07 5.51
C LEU A 117 7.15 14.13 4.62
N GLY A 118 7.69 14.31 3.43
CA GLY A 118 7.08 15.21 2.45
C GLY A 118 7.99 15.50 1.27
N GLY A 119 7.78 16.67 0.68
CA GLY A 119 8.58 17.20 -0.40
C GLY A 119 8.54 18.72 -0.45
N SER A 120 8.70 19.29 -1.64
CA SER A 120 8.76 20.75 -1.82
C SER A 120 7.39 21.45 -1.76
N SER A 121 6.30 20.72 -1.51
CA SER A 121 4.91 21.23 -1.55
C SER A 121 4.12 20.82 -0.30
N TYR A 122 2.79 20.86 -0.36
CA TYR A 122 1.93 20.54 0.78
C TYR A 122 1.77 19.03 1.00
N ASP A 123 2.01 18.60 2.23
CA ASP A 123 1.85 17.22 2.68
C ASP A 123 0.94 17.14 3.91
N TYR A 124 -0.20 16.43 3.81
CA TYR A 124 -1.22 16.39 4.87
C TYR A 124 -1.64 14.96 5.23
N SER A 125 -1.46 14.55 6.48
CA SER A 125 -1.85 13.22 7.00
C SER A 125 -3.37 13.06 7.26
N MET A 126 -4.22 13.33 6.27
CA MET A 126 -5.69 13.31 6.42
C MET A 126 -6.25 11.97 6.95
N ALA A 127 -5.72 10.84 6.46
CA ALA A 127 -6.24 9.51 6.79
C ALA A 127 -5.56 8.89 8.02
N GLY A 128 -4.40 9.38 8.44
CA GLY A 128 -3.81 9.11 9.75
C GLY A 128 -2.65 8.11 9.74
N LEU A 129 -2.45 7.48 10.90
CA LEU A 129 -1.33 6.59 11.23
C LEU A 129 -1.86 5.23 11.67
N TYR A 130 -1.27 4.15 11.15
CA TYR A 130 -1.71 2.78 11.42
C TYR A 130 -0.49 1.90 11.74
N PRO A 131 -0.54 1.01 12.75
CA PRO A 131 0.52 0.04 12.98
C PRO A 131 0.50 -1.05 11.89
N THR A 132 1.64 -1.65 11.61
CA THR A 132 1.76 -2.85 10.75
C THR A 132 2.10 -4.08 11.60
N GLN A 133 1.78 -5.30 11.14
CA GLN A 133 2.00 -6.55 11.88
C GLN A 133 3.49 -6.89 12.03
N ASP A 134 4.34 -6.40 11.13
CA ASP A 134 5.80 -6.45 11.25
C ASP A 134 6.38 -5.41 12.23
N GLY A 135 5.54 -4.60 12.87
CA GLY A 135 5.92 -3.64 13.92
C GLY A 135 6.28 -2.24 13.40
N GLY A 136 6.20 -2.01 12.09
CA GLY A 136 6.30 -0.70 11.48
C GLY A 136 5.01 0.12 11.53
N PHE A 137 4.95 1.14 10.67
CA PHE A 137 3.86 2.10 10.61
C PHE A 137 3.49 2.44 9.17
N MET A 138 2.19 2.59 8.91
CA MET A 138 1.65 3.13 7.68
C MET A 138 1.13 4.53 7.93
N VAL A 139 1.61 5.50 7.17
CA VAL A 139 1.07 6.86 7.09
C VAL A 139 0.25 6.95 5.82
N VAL A 140 -1.00 7.39 5.95
CA VAL A 140 -1.88 7.65 4.81
C VAL A 140 -2.27 9.13 4.80
N ALA A 141 -1.90 9.78 3.72
CA ALA A 141 -1.87 11.23 3.56
C ALA A 141 -2.46 11.64 2.20
N GLU A 142 -2.55 12.94 2.00
CA GLU A 142 -2.62 13.55 0.68
C GLU A 142 -1.36 14.41 0.48
N THR A 143 -0.87 14.47 -0.74
CA THR A 143 0.30 15.29 -1.11
C THR A 143 0.03 16.08 -2.37
N THR A 144 0.69 17.24 -2.50
CA THR A 144 0.87 17.97 -3.76
C THR A 144 2.34 18.03 -4.18
N SER A 145 3.20 17.29 -3.49
CA SER A 145 4.65 17.24 -3.72
C SER A 145 4.98 16.24 -4.85
N GLU A 146 6.00 16.57 -5.64
CA GLU A 146 6.49 15.73 -6.76
C GLU A 146 7.91 15.18 -6.48
N ASP A 147 8.43 15.42 -5.29
CA ASP A 147 9.81 15.20 -4.89
C ASP A 147 9.95 14.89 -3.39
N GLY A 148 11.19 14.83 -2.89
CA GLY A 148 11.47 14.44 -1.51
C GLY A 148 11.27 12.95 -1.30
N ASP A 149 10.42 12.61 -0.33
CA ASP A 149 10.00 11.23 -0.07
C ASP A 149 8.87 10.77 -0.98
N VAL A 150 8.26 11.67 -1.76
CA VAL A 150 7.07 11.36 -2.58
C VAL A 150 7.46 10.67 -3.90
N GLU A 151 6.84 9.53 -4.18
CA GLU A 151 6.98 8.81 -5.45
C GLU A 151 5.62 8.60 -6.13
N GLY A 152 5.61 8.60 -7.47
CA GLY A 152 4.43 8.23 -8.26
C GLY A 152 3.32 9.29 -8.34
N PHE A 153 3.59 10.56 -8.00
CA PHE A 153 2.60 11.63 -8.06
C PHE A 153 2.02 11.83 -9.48
N HIS A 154 0.70 11.90 -9.58
CA HIS A 154 -0.02 12.13 -10.81
C HIS A 154 -0.34 13.63 -10.97
N HIS A 155 0.28 14.26 -11.97
CA HIS A 155 0.03 15.67 -12.26
C HIS A 155 -0.53 15.90 -13.67
N TYR A 156 -1.66 16.62 -13.76
CA TYR A 156 -2.17 17.17 -15.02
C TYR A 156 -2.10 18.70 -15.10
N TYR A 157 -1.10 19.22 -15.82
CA TYR A 157 -0.83 20.65 -15.98
C TYR A 157 -1.94 21.48 -16.67
N TRP A 158 -2.98 20.89 -17.24
CA TRP A 158 -3.91 21.63 -18.13
C TRP A 158 -4.82 22.64 -17.41
N MET A 159 -4.99 22.54 -16.09
CA MET A 159 -5.99 23.35 -15.37
C MET A 159 -5.41 24.35 -14.36
N GLY A 160 -4.10 24.35 -14.10
CA GLY A 160 -3.47 25.28 -13.15
C GLY A 160 -4.04 25.21 -11.72
N LEU A 161 -4.71 24.11 -11.38
CA LEU A 161 -5.19 23.79 -10.04
C LEU A 161 -4.21 22.80 -9.41
N PRO A 162 -3.94 22.87 -8.10
CA PRO A 162 -3.15 21.83 -7.42
C PRO A 162 -3.89 20.49 -7.51
N SER A 163 -3.22 19.47 -8.03
CA SER A 163 -3.63 18.06 -7.90
C SER A 163 -3.22 17.54 -6.53
N TYR A 164 -4.04 16.68 -5.94
CA TYR A 164 -3.71 15.98 -4.71
C TYR A 164 -3.78 14.50 -5.03
N ASP A 165 -2.77 13.76 -4.62
CA ASP A 165 -2.83 12.30 -4.66
C ASP A 165 -2.97 11.75 -3.25
N ILE A 166 -3.58 10.57 -3.15
CA ILE A 166 -3.49 9.77 -1.94
C ILE A 166 -2.05 9.34 -1.82
N TRP A 167 -1.38 9.77 -0.78
CA TRP A 167 0.01 9.42 -0.54
C TRP A 167 0.09 8.41 0.59
N MET A 168 0.76 7.28 0.33
CA MET A 168 1.01 6.25 1.33
C MET A 168 2.48 6.04 1.53
N THR A 169 2.86 5.97 2.80
CA THR A 169 4.24 5.78 3.22
C THR A 169 4.32 4.72 4.30
N LYS A 170 5.18 3.71 4.10
CA LYS A 170 5.51 2.72 5.11
C LYS A 170 6.84 3.05 5.78
N LEU A 171 6.83 3.03 7.11
CA LEU A 171 7.99 3.18 7.96
C LEU A 171 8.27 1.87 8.71
N SER A 172 9.55 1.60 8.97
CA SER A 172 9.97 0.58 9.93
C SER A 172 9.65 0.99 11.37
N ALA A 173 9.82 0.08 12.33
CA ALA A 173 9.66 0.37 13.77
C ALA A 173 10.59 1.51 14.25
N GLU A 174 11.78 1.61 13.65
CA GLU A 174 12.79 2.63 13.91
C GLU A 174 12.56 3.94 13.13
N GLY A 175 11.48 4.02 12.34
CA GLY A 175 11.14 5.20 11.56
C GLY A 175 11.86 5.29 10.22
N GLU A 176 12.49 4.22 9.73
CA GLU A 176 13.12 4.23 8.40
C GLU A 176 12.08 4.10 7.30
N LEU A 177 12.25 4.87 6.21
CA LEU A 177 11.32 4.84 5.08
C LEU A 177 11.53 3.55 4.28
N GLU A 178 10.53 2.67 4.25
CA GLU A 178 10.59 1.39 3.53
C GLU A 178 10.06 1.50 2.11
N TRP A 179 8.93 2.20 1.94
CA TRP A 179 8.40 2.57 0.62
C TRP A 179 7.45 3.76 0.75
N SER A 180 7.28 4.45 -0.37
CA SER A 180 6.40 5.59 -0.54
C SER A 180 5.75 5.49 -1.92
N GLN A 181 4.45 5.78 -2.03
CA GLN A 181 3.75 5.77 -3.31
C GLN A 181 2.47 6.61 -3.28
N CYS A 182 2.26 7.37 -4.33
CA CYS A 182 1.02 8.07 -4.62
C CYS A 182 0.04 7.19 -5.42
N TYR A 183 -1.23 7.37 -5.11
CA TYR A 183 -2.34 6.72 -5.79
C TYR A 183 -3.42 7.73 -6.15
N GLY A 184 -3.89 7.70 -7.38
CA GLY A 184 -4.93 8.63 -7.82
C GLY A 184 -5.12 8.69 -9.32
N SER A 185 -6.02 9.60 -9.71
CA SER A 185 -6.12 10.13 -11.06
C SER A 185 -5.10 11.25 -11.25
N TYR A 186 -4.98 11.79 -12.46
CA TYR A 186 -4.17 13.00 -12.66
C TYR A 186 -4.85 14.31 -12.18
N VAL A 187 -5.90 14.19 -11.34
CA VAL A 187 -6.64 15.33 -10.78
C VAL A 187 -6.60 15.25 -9.25
N GLN A 188 -7.71 15.33 -8.53
CA GLN A 188 -7.74 15.44 -7.07
C GLN A 188 -8.30 14.16 -6.47
N ASP A 189 -7.44 13.42 -5.81
CA ASP A 189 -7.76 12.18 -5.11
C ASP A 189 -7.44 12.36 -3.63
N ARG A 190 -8.46 12.16 -2.79
CA ARG A 190 -8.32 12.35 -1.35
C ARG A 190 -8.72 11.07 -0.63
N PRO A 191 -7.89 10.54 0.29
CA PRO A 191 -8.29 9.39 1.06
C PRO A 191 -9.42 9.83 1.99
N ALA A 192 -10.43 8.97 2.13
CA ALA A 192 -11.40 9.12 3.21
C ALA A 192 -10.67 9.04 4.55
N TYR A 193 -11.28 9.59 5.58
CA TYR A 193 -10.73 9.55 6.93
C TYR A 193 -10.49 8.13 7.46
N ASN A 194 -10.80 7.01 6.80
CA ASN A 194 -10.50 5.71 7.38
C ASN A 194 -9.94 4.76 6.35
N VAL A 195 -8.87 4.06 6.75
CA VAL A 195 -8.25 2.97 6.03
C VAL A 195 -8.40 1.70 6.84
N ILE A 196 -8.65 0.57 6.19
CA ILE A 196 -8.74 -0.74 6.84
C ILE A 196 -7.55 -1.57 6.39
N GLN A 197 -6.69 -1.92 7.35
CA GLN A 197 -5.67 -2.95 7.15
C GLN A 197 -6.33 -4.33 7.25
N LYS A 198 -6.22 -5.15 6.20
CA LYS A 198 -6.66 -6.55 6.22
C LYS A 198 -5.51 -7.48 6.61
N ASP A 199 -4.33 -7.21 6.08
CA ASP A 199 -3.02 -7.77 6.44
C ASP A 199 -1.91 -6.79 6.01
N ASP A 200 -0.64 -7.06 6.34
CA ASP A 200 0.50 -6.12 6.13
C ASP A 200 0.59 -5.52 4.74
N ASP A 201 0.16 -6.28 3.76
CA ASP A 201 0.23 -5.95 2.34
C ASP A 201 -1.16 -5.94 1.70
N ASN A 202 -2.24 -5.73 2.46
CA ASN A 202 -3.58 -5.56 1.88
C ASN A 202 -4.33 -4.47 2.64
N TRP A 203 -4.42 -3.31 2.00
CA TRP A 203 -5.03 -2.11 2.56
C TRP A 203 -6.25 -1.72 1.75
N ILE A 204 -7.37 -1.53 2.43
CA ILE A 204 -8.61 -1.07 1.82
C ILE A 204 -8.76 0.41 2.11
N ILE A 205 -8.72 1.21 1.05
CA ILE A 205 -8.86 2.66 1.13
C ILE A 205 -10.14 3.05 0.41
N ALA A 206 -10.99 3.77 1.13
CA ALA A 206 -12.07 4.54 0.51
C ALA A 206 -11.49 5.90 0.11
N ALA A 207 -11.67 6.33 -1.13
CA ALA A 207 -11.20 7.65 -1.57
C ALA A 207 -12.25 8.34 -2.42
N THR A 208 -12.26 9.67 -2.37
CA THR A 208 -13.02 10.49 -3.32
C THR A 208 -12.15 10.82 -4.51
N ALA A 209 -12.72 10.75 -5.69
CA ALA A 209 -12.06 11.27 -6.88
C ALA A 209 -13.08 11.86 -7.85
N PRO A 210 -12.68 12.83 -8.66
CA PRO A 210 -13.51 13.39 -9.70
C PRO A 210 -13.87 12.33 -10.74
N THR A 211 -15.10 12.41 -11.20
CA THR A 211 -15.61 11.60 -12.30
C THR A 211 -15.10 12.18 -13.62
N PHE A 212 -14.78 11.30 -14.58
CA PHE A 212 -14.46 11.73 -15.94
C PHE A 212 -15.52 11.25 -16.91
N SER A 213 -16.11 12.16 -17.68
CA SER A 213 -17.12 11.85 -18.70
C SER A 213 -16.54 11.35 -20.03
N GLU A 214 -15.22 11.24 -20.16
CA GLU A 214 -14.56 10.87 -21.41
C GLU A 214 -13.63 9.66 -21.25
N ASN A 215 -13.51 8.90 -22.35
CA ASN A 215 -12.65 7.73 -22.51
C ASN A 215 -11.15 8.12 -22.60
N ASP A 216 -10.71 9.07 -21.79
CA ASP A 216 -9.32 9.50 -21.80
C ASP A 216 -8.51 8.67 -20.80
N SER A 217 -7.95 7.58 -21.31
CA SER A 217 -7.01 6.73 -20.57
C SER A 217 -5.76 7.48 -20.08
N LEU A 218 -5.52 8.71 -20.56
CA LEU A 218 -4.38 9.53 -20.14
C LEU A 218 -4.63 10.31 -18.84
N VAL A 219 -5.88 10.40 -18.37
CA VAL A 219 -6.26 11.18 -17.16
C VAL A 219 -6.61 10.24 -15.99
N ARG A 220 -6.76 8.95 -16.28
CA ARG A 220 -7.21 7.94 -15.33
C ARG A 220 -6.14 7.36 -14.42
N GLY A 221 -4.88 7.81 -14.40
CA GLY A 221 -3.86 7.34 -13.44
C GLY A 221 -4.00 5.86 -13.02
N ASP A 222 -4.24 5.62 -11.73
CA ASP A 222 -4.56 4.31 -11.14
C ASP A 222 -6.06 3.93 -11.18
N VAL A 223 -6.92 4.86 -11.60
CA VAL A 223 -8.37 4.72 -11.76
C VAL A 223 -8.73 3.75 -12.89
N GLN A 224 -9.31 2.60 -12.55
CA GLN A 224 -9.75 1.62 -13.56
C GLN A 224 -11.26 1.60 -13.82
N CYS A 225 -12.06 2.47 -13.16
CA CYS A 225 -13.52 2.52 -13.30
C CYS A 225 -14.02 3.64 -14.23
N GLU A 226 -15.26 3.48 -14.74
CA GLU A 226 -16.00 4.57 -15.38
C GLU A 226 -16.66 5.44 -14.31
N GLY A 227 -16.59 6.77 -14.47
CA GLY A 227 -17.10 7.68 -13.46
C GLY A 227 -18.61 7.96 -13.54
N HIS A 228 -19.26 8.17 -12.39
CA HIS A 228 -20.68 8.48 -12.27
C HIS A 228 -20.99 9.75 -11.45
N GLY A 229 -21.07 10.93 -12.11
CA GLY A 229 -21.49 12.18 -11.47
C GLY A 229 -20.42 13.26 -11.56
N ASP A 230 -20.15 13.99 -10.46
CA ASP A 230 -19.00 14.92 -10.31
C ASP A 230 -17.90 14.34 -9.39
N TYR A 231 -18.27 13.45 -8.46
CA TYR A 231 -17.37 12.74 -7.56
C TYR A 231 -17.82 11.28 -7.43
N ASP A 232 -16.86 10.37 -7.48
CA ASP A 232 -17.03 8.96 -7.17
C ASP A 232 -16.30 8.58 -5.89
N PHE A 233 -16.67 7.43 -5.33
CA PHE A 233 -15.91 6.77 -4.28
C PHE A 233 -15.29 5.47 -4.81
N TRP A 234 -14.10 5.16 -4.32
CA TRP A 234 -13.27 4.11 -4.85
C TRP A 234 -12.80 3.24 -3.71
N LEU A 235 -12.76 1.94 -3.98
CA LEU A 235 -12.23 0.96 -3.07
C LEU A 235 -11.11 0.22 -3.79
N PHE A 236 -9.88 0.44 -3.36
CA PHE A 236 -8.75 -0.30 -3.90
C PHE A 236 -8.05 -1.08 -2.79
N ASN A 237 -7.49 -2.23 -3.18
CA ASN A 237 -6.67 -3.08 -2.34
C ASN A 237 -5.23 -2.97 -2.81
N LEU A 238 -4.36 -2.39 -1.98
CA LEU A 238 -2.94 -2.33 -2.30
C LEU A 238 -2.25 -3.59 -1.86
N LYS A 239 -1.58 -4.25 -2.81
CA LYS A 239 -0.93 -5.54 -2.63
C LYS A 239 0.52 -5.51 -3.06
N ASN A 240 1.44 -5.86 -2.16
CA ASN A 240 2.85 -5.99 -2.49
C ASN A 240 3.11 -7.29 -3.26
N CYS A 241 3.12 -7.21 -4.58
CA CYS A 241 3.25 -8.38 -5.43
C CYS A 241 4.58 -9.14 -5.32
N ALA A 242 5.60 -8.61 -4.65
CA ALA A 242 6.80 -9.38 -4.30
C ALA A 242 6.48 -10.55 -3.34
N ASN A 243 5.50 -10.37 -2.44
CA ASN A 243 5.15 -11.34 -1.41
C ASN A 243 4.07 -12.35 -1.85
N TYR A 244 3.43 -12.10 -3.00
CA TYR A 244 2.30 -12.89 -3.50
C TYR A 244 2.50 -13.44 -4.91
N GLN A 245 3.75 -13.52 -5.40
CA GLN A 245 4.02 -14.24 -6.64
C GLN A 245 3.51 -15.69 -6.53
N PRO A 246 2.80 -16.21 -7.54
CA PRO A 246 2.29 -17.57 -7.48
C PRO A 246 3.47 -18.55 -7.61
N ALA A 247 3.45 -19.62 -6.84
CA ALA A 247 4.54 -20.59 -6.82
C ALA A 247 4.63 -21.33 -8.18
N THR A 248 5.85 -21.65 -8.63
CA THR A 248 6.03 -22.50 -9.81
C THR A 248 5.35 -23.86 -9.57
N PRO A 249 4.41 -24.28 -10.45
CA PRO A 249 3.75 -25.57 -10.28
C PRO A 249 4.74 -26.73 -10.49
N GLN A 250 4.43 -27.86 -9.86
CA GLN A 250 5.15 -29.11 -10.12
C GLN A 250 4.86 -29.61 -11.53
N ALA A 251 5.69 -30.55 -12.03
CA ALA A 251 5.49 -31.14 -13.35
C ALA A 251 4.07 -31.73 -13.51
N PRO A 252 3.42 -31.57 -14.68
CA PRO A 252 2.13 -32.19 -14.94
C PRO A 252 2.15 -33.71 -14.78
N THR A 253 1.06 -34.26 -14.25
CA THR A 253 0.83 -35.70 -14.21
C THR A 253 -0.07 -36.11 -15.37
N GLY A 254 0.31 -37.17 -16.08
CA GLY A 254 -0.41 -37.68 -17.24
C GLY A 254 0.30 -38.91 -17.81
N PRO A 255 -0.17 -39.46 -18.93
CA PRO A 255 0.43 -40.65 -19.54
C PRO A 255 1.88 -40.40 -19.97
N ASP A 256 2.78 -41.36 -19.72
CA ASP A 256 4.15 -41.34 -20.27
C ASP A 256 4.18 -41.73 -21.76
N THR A 257 3.19 -42.53 -22.16
CA THR A 257 3.08 -43.09 -23.51
C THR A 257 1.64 -43.06 -23.97
N LEU A 258 1.43 -42.73 -25.24
CA LEU A 258 0.13 -42.76 -25.88
C LEU A 258 0.16 -43.63 -27.13
N CYS A 259 -0.86 -44.47 -27.27
CA CYS A 259 -1.20 -45.08 -28.54
C CYS A 259 -2.54 -44.55 -29.10
N HIS A 260 -2.50 -43.94 -30.29
CA HIS A 260 -3.67 -43.23 -30.82
C HIS A 260 -4.75 -44.10 -31.52
N THR A 261 -4.61 -45.43 -31.64
CA THR A 261 -5.64 -46.24 -32.34
C THR A 261 -6.98 -46.30 -31.60
N THR A 262 -7.00 -45.95 -30.32
CA THR A 262 -8.20 -45.93 -29.45
C THR A 262 -8.37 -44.63 -28.67
N ASP A 263 -7.27 -43.95 -28.33
CA ASP A 263 -7.29 -42.74 -27.50
C ASP A 263 -7.11 -41.49 -28.37
N THR A 264 -8.19 -40.75 -28.59
CA THR A 264 -8.16 -39.47 -29.31
C THR A 264 -7.80 -38.30 -28.39
N THR A 265 -7.90 -38.50 -27.07
CA THR A 265 -7.61 -37.48 -26.08
C THR A 265 -6.81 -38.03 -24.90
N SER A 266 -6.08 -37.14 -24.22
CA SER A 266 -5.44 -37.45 -22.95
C SER A 266 -5.56 -36.31 -21.99
N VAL A 267 -5.68 -36.65 -20.72
CA VAL A 267 -5.85 -35.70 -19.63
C VAL A 267 -4.56 -35.62 -18.84
N TYR A 268 -4.12 -34.39 -18.61
CA TYR A 268 -2.99 -34.03 -17.76
C TYR A 268 -3.51 -33.16 -16.62
N THR A 269 -2.95 -33.36 -15.44
CA THR A 269 -3.38 -32.67 -14.22
C THR A 269 -2.21 -32.05 -13.48
N LEU A 270 -2.45 -30.94 -12.81
CA LEU A 270 -1.52 -30.30 -11.87
C LEU A 270 -2.01 -30.47 -10.43
N ALA A 271 -1.07 -30.51 -9.49
CA ALA A 271 -1.36 -30.19 -8.11
C ALA A 271 -1.47 -28.66 -7.95
N PRO A 272 -2.37 -28.15 -7.09
CA PRO A 272 -2.48 -26.71 -6.85
C PRO A 272 -1.15 -26.11 -6.38
N ALA A 273 -0.72 -25.03 -7.02
CA ALA A 273 0.40 -24.21 -6.59
C ALA A 273 -0.06 -23.12 -5.61
N ALA A 274 0.76 -22.82 -4.60
CA ALA A 274 0.46 -21.78 -3.62
C ALA A 274 0.32 -20.41 -4.31
N GLY A 275 -0.72 -19.65 -3.94
CA GLY A 275 -0.98 -18.32 -4.49
C GLY A 275 -1.52 -18.29 -5.93
N ALA A 276 -1.71 -19.43 -6.59
CA ALA A 276 -2.21 -19.49 -7.96
C ALA A 276 -3.74 -19.30 -8.04
N TRP A 277 -4.20 -18.50 -9.01
CA TRP A 277 -5.62 -18.36 -9.37
C TRP A 277 -5.96 -19.14 -10.65
N GLY A 278 -4.97 -19.37 -11.49
CA GLY A 278 -5.10 -20.18 -12.70
C GLY A 278 -3.75 -20.67 -13.22
N TYR A 279 -3.80 -21.35 -14.36
CA TYR A 279 -2.64 -21.96 -14.99
C TYR A 279 -2.65 -21.73 -16.49
N THR A 280 -1.46 -21.49 -17.05
CA THR A 280 -1.21 -21.41 -18.48
C THR A 280 -0.49 -22.68 -18.90
N TRP A 281 -1.15 -23.54 -19.65
CA TRP A 281 -0.60 -24.78 -20.17
C TRP A 281 0.08 -24.60 -21.54
N GLN A 282 1.12 -25.39 -21.78
CA GLN A 282 1.86 -25.42 -23.03
C GLN A 282 2.01 -26.86 -23.53
N LEU A 283 1.89 -27.04 -24.85
CA LEU A 283 2.15 -28.29 -25.55
C LEU A 283 3.19 -28.03 -26.63
N GLN A 284 4.29 -28.76 -26.61
CA GLN A 284 5.31 -28.72 -27.64
C GLN A 284 5.64 -30.11 -28.21
N PRO A 285 5.76 -30.26 -29.53
CA PRO A 285 5.44 -29.24 -30.53
C PRO A 285 3.91 -29.06 -30.68
N GLU A 286 3.46 -27.87 -31.07
CA GLU A 286 2.03 -27.53 -31.16
C GLU A 286 1.29 -28.39 -32.20
N GLU A 287 1.97 -28.85 -33.25
CA GLU A 287 1.40 -29.76 -34.25
C GLU A 287 1.09 -31.17 -33.70
N ALA A 288 1.45 -31.49 -32.46
CA ALA A 288 1.11 -32.77 -31.85
C ALA A 288 -0.39 -32.92 -31.56
N GLY A 289 -1.10 -31.81 -31.33
CA GLY A 289 -2.51 -31.84 -31.00
C GLY A 289 -3.06 -30.49 -30.58
N THR A 290 -4.35 -30.45 -30.26
CA THR A 290 -5.01 -29.27 -29.71
C THR A 290 -5.13 -29.40 -28.20
N LEU A 291 -4.62 -28.43 -27.45
CA LEU A 291 -4.72 -28.37 -26.00
C LEU A 291 -5.96 -27.54 -25.59
N ALA A 292 -6.85 -28.16 -24.81
CA ALA A 292 -7.94 -27.49 -24.11
C ALA A 292 -7.66 -27.53 -22.62
N GLN A 293 -7.69 -26.39 -21.93
CA GLN A 293 -7.39 -26.29 -20.49
C GLN A 293 -8.61 -25.86 -19.68
N ASP A 294 -8.70 -26.38 -18.47
CA ASP A 294 -9.63 -26.00 -17.41
C ASP A 294 -8.88 -26.02 -16.07
N SER A 295 -8.30 -24.87 -15.70
CA SER A 295 -7.52 -24.67 -14.48
C SER A 295 -6.43 -25.75 -14.28
N LEU A 296 -6.64 -26.67 -13.33
CA LEU A 296 -5.71 -27.73 -12.97
C LEU A 296 -5.67 -28.89 -13.99
N THR A 297 -6.50 -28.86 -15.02
CA THR A 297 -6.63 -29.95 -15.99
C THR A 297 -6.38 -29.44 -17.41
N ALA A 298 -5.57 -30.16 -18.18
CA ALA A 298 -5.45 -29.97 -19.62
C ALA A 298 -5.82 -31.26 -20.35
N THR A 299 -6.71 -31.14 -21.33
CA THR A 299 -7.07 -32.22 -22.26
C THR A 299 -6.41 -31.95 -23.60
N ILE A 300 -5.52 -32.83 -24.03
CA ILE A 300 -4.93 -32.77 -25.36
C ILE A 300 -5.71 -33.69 -26.27
N THR A 301 -6.19 -33.15 -27.40
CA THR A 301 -6.74 -33.93 -28.51
C THR A 301 -5.64 -34.14 -29.54
N TRP A 302 -5.22 -35.39 -29.75
CA TRP A 302 -4.02 -35.70 -30.53
C TRP A 302 -4.30 -35.69 -32.03
N ASN A 303 -3.37 -35.13 -32.80
CA ASN A 303 -3.42 -35.21 -34.25
C ASN A 303 -3.10 -36.64 -34.70
N THR A 304 -4.00 -37.26 -35.47
CA THR A 304 -3.90 -38.67 -35.88
C THR A 304 -2.64 -39.03 -36.67
N GLY A 305 -1.97 -38.05 -37.25
CA GLY A 305 -0.71 -38.24 -37.99
C GLY A 305 0.55 -38.07 -37.14
N TYR A 306 0.44 -37.56 -35.91
CA TYR A 306 1.61 -37.23 -35.10
C TYR A 306 2.21 -38.48 -34.43
N GLN A 307 3.53 -38.59 -34.52
CA GLN A 307 4.34 -39.58 -33.81
C GLN A 307 5.61 -38.89 -33.35
N GLY A 308 5.98 -39.08 -32.10
CA GLY A 308 7.15 -38.43 -31.53
C GLY A 308 7.03 -38.13 -30.06
N GLU A 309 8.05 -37.44 -29.57
CA GLU A 309 8.10 -36.92 -28.21
C GLU A 309 7.34 -35.60 -28.12
N VAL A 310 6.49 -35.48 -27.10
CA VAL A 310 5.87 -34.21 -26.75
C VAL A 310 6.24 -33.79 -25.33
N GLN A 311 6.27 -32.49 -25.11
CA GLN A 311 6.53 -31.86 -23.83
C GLN A 311 5.28 -31.07 -23.42
N ILE A 312 4.81 -31.33 -22.21
CA ILE A 312 3.69 -30.65 -21.58
C ILE A 312 4.21 -29.98 -20.31
N TYR A 313 3.96 -28.69 -20.16
CA TYR A 313 4.38 -27.93 -18.98
C TYR A 313 3.40 -26.78 -18.76
N ALA A 314 3.40 -26.23 -17.55
CA ALA A 314 2.47 -25.17 -17.19
C ALA A 314 3.11 -24.14 -16.28
N ALA A 315 2.64 -22.89 -16.37
CA ALA A 315 2.95 -21.85 -15.39
C ALA A 315 1.68 -21.53 -14.62
N SER A 316 1.80 -21.13 -13.36
CA SER A 316 0.68 -20.61 -12.58
C SER A 316 0.61 -19.09 -12.74
N TYR A 317 -0.57 -18.51 -12.55
CA TYR A 317 -0.74 -17.05 -12.56
C TYR A 317 -1.74 -16.57 -11.49
N ASN A 318 -1.60 -15.32 -11.10
CA ASN A 318 -2.56 -14.52 -10.33
C ASN A 318 -2.49 -13.05 -10.76
N ASP A 319 -3.13 -12.15 -10.02
CA ASP A 319 -3.05 -10.68 -10.21
C ASP A 319 -1.63 -10.11 -10.14
N CYS A 320 -0.72 -10.76 -9.43
CA CYS A 320 0.66 -10.33 -9.27
C CYS A 320 1.61 -10.82 -10.38
N GLY A 321 1.12 -11.65 -11.30
CA GLY A 321 1.87 -12.07 -12.49
C GLY A 321 1.84 -13.58 -12.71
N GLN A 322 2.78 -14.05 -13.53
CA GLN A 322 2.93 -15.45 -13.90
C GLN A 322 4.24 -16.02 -13.34
N SER A 323 4.18 -17.23 -12.79
CA SER A 323 5.35 -17.97 -12.35
C SER A 323 6.26 -18.37 -13.51
N ALA A 324 7.46 -18.86 -13.20
CA ALA A 324 8.19 -19.69 -14.16
C ALA A 324 7.37 -20.94 -14.53
N TYR A 325 7.62 -21.50 -15.72
CA TYR A 325 7.03 -22.77 -16.12
C TYR A 325 7.53 -23.93 -15.25
N SER A 326 6.69 -24.94 -15.05
CA SER A 326 7.01 -26.20 -14.38
C SER A 326 8.15 -26.94 -15.08
N GLU A 327 8.71 -27.93 -14.40
CA GLU A 327 9.42 -28.99 -15.10
C GLU A 327 8.53 -29.66 -16.16
N VAL A 328 9.16 -30.17 -17.22
CA VAL A 328 8.46 -30.74 -18.38
C VAL A 328 7.94 -32.14 -18.07
N LYS A 329 6.69 -32.40 -18.44
CA LYS A 329 6.13 -33.74 -18.58
C LYS A 329 6.31 -34.20 -20.02
N THR A 330 7.14 -35.23 -20.21
CA THR A 330 7.32 -35.86 -21.51
C THR A 330 6.32 -36.99 -21.74
N THR A 331 5.72 -37.02 -22.93
CA THR A 331 4.87 -38.12 -23.39
C THR A 331 5.30 -38.57 -24.77
N TYR A 332 5.42 -39.87 -24.99
CA TYR A 332 5.76 -40.44 -26.30
C TYR A 332 4.50 -40.92 -27.01
N VAL A 333 4.23 -40.35 -28.19
CA VAL A 333 3.08 -40.68 -29.03
C VAL A 333 3.52 -41.62 -30.15
N TYR A 334 2.87 -42.77 -30.28
CA TYR A 334 3.13 -43.74 -31.33
C TYR A 334 1.85 -44.41 -31.86
N THR A 335 1.97 -45.10 -32.99
CA THR A 335 0.89 -45.89 -33.57
C THR A 335 0.96 -47.33 -33.05
N CYS A 336 -0.15 -47.86 -32.51
CA CYS A 336 -0.19 -49.29 -32.15
C CYS A 336 -0.12 -50.16 -33.39
N VAL A 337 0.63 -51.24 -33.28
CA VAL A 337 0.51 -52.39 -34.16
C VAL A 337 -0.35 -53.40 -33.39
N GLY A 338 -1.57 -53.64 -33.88
CA GLY A 338 -2.53 -54.57 -33.27
C GLY A 338 -2.05 -56.02 -33.27
#